data_AF-A0A5C6LNT2-F1
#
_entry.id   AF-A0A5C6LNT2-F1
#
_cell.length_a   1.000
_cell.length_b   1.000
_cell.length_c   1.000
_cell.angle_alpha   90.00
_cell.angle_beta   90.00
_cell.angle_gamma   90.00
#
_symmetry.space_group_name_H-M   'P 1'
#
loop_
_entity.id
_entity.type
_entity.pdbx_description
1 polymer ?
#
loop_
_entity_poly.entity_id
_entity_poly.type
_entity_poly.pdbx_seq_one_letter_code
_entity_poly.pdbx_strand_id
1 'polypeptide(L)'
;MGSKSFYDLDYIIELNEQRLEQYAVALQKNMDKFTTLLVLYSAFCIFLIPLCQKLFIEKVVRDVEFYWAFYGFGGLFAVSLIFAVLQMLPEKLLLLSTPETYYKFLKFLYQTLGLPPDITDIQIKSSYIEDLEKIIETRKRKLKRATTFYHFAFYLAITACIPYLYCIWEYINLDKK
;
A
#
# COMPACT_ATOMS: atom_id res chain seq x y z
N MET A 1 4.51 -15.15 35.55
CA MET A 1 4.08 -13.99 34.72
C MET A 1 2.77 -13.48 35.30
N GLY A 2 2.81 -12.38 36.06
CA GLY A 2 1.61 -11.83 36.70
C GLY A 2 0.63 -11.33 35.63
N SER A 3 -0.66 -11.63 35.81
CA SER A 3 -1.72 -11.14 34.92
C SER A 3 -1.77 -9.62 35.00
N LYS A 4 -1.14 -8.92 34.04
CA LYS A 4 -1.32 -7.47 33.88
C LYS A 4 -2.82 -7.23 33.63
N SER A 5 -3.43 -6.34 34.41
CA SER A 5 -4.85 -5.99 34.27
C SER A 5 -5.06 -5.31 32.92
N PHE A 6 -6.14 -5.65 32.22
CA PHE A 6 -6.53 -5.01 30.95
C PHE A 6 -6.79 -3.50 31.08
N TYR A 7 -6.93 -3.00 32.32
CA TYR A 7 -7.15 -1.59 32.66
C TYR A 7 -5.88 -0.84 33.07
N ASP A 8 -4.72 -1.49 33.05
CA ASP A 8 -3.45 -0.82 33.30
C ASP A 8 -3.09 0.04 32.08
N LEU A 9 -3.06 1.36 32.27
CA LEU A 9 -2.77 2.33 31.23
C LEU A 9 -1.38 2.10 30.61
N ASP A 10 -0.41 1.63 31.41
CA ASP A 10 0.94 1.34 30.92
C ASP A 10 0.96 0.09 30.04
N TYR A 11 0.13 -0.91 30.37
CA TYR A 11 -0.07 -2.09 29.52
C TYR A 11 -0.77 -1.75 28.20
N ILE A 12 -1.77 -0.86 28.24
CA ILE A 12 -2.49 -0.40 27.04
C ILE A 12 -1.55 0.37 26.10
N ILE A 13 -0.67 1.20 26.66
CA ILE A 13 0.35 1.93 25.90
C ILE A 13 1.32 0.95 25.22
N GLU A 14 1.91 0.02 25.98
CA GLU A 14 2.85 -0.97 25.47
C GLU A 14 2.25 -1.78 24.31
N LEU A 15 0.99 -2.20 24.44
CA LEU A 15 0.28 -2.98 23.44
C LEU A 15 -0.02 -2.16 22.16
N ASN A 16 -0.35 -0.88 22.30
CA ASN A 16 -0.59 0.01 21.16
C ASN A 16 0.71 0.37 20.42
N GLU A 17 1.82 0.53 21.11
CA GLU A 17 3.14 0.71 20.51
C GLU A 17 3.56 -0.53 19.69
N GLN A 18 3.37 -1.73 20.23
CA GLN A 18 3.60 -2.98 19.49
C GLN A 18 2.74 -3.07 18.22
N ARG A 19 1.47 -2.65 18.28
CA ARG A 19 0.60 -2.59 17.09
C ARG A 19 1.12 -1.59 16.05
N LEU A 20 1.60 -0.43 16.46
CA LEU A 20 2.17 0.57 15.55
C LEU A 20 3.39 0.03 14.80
N GLU A 21 4.26 -0.73 15.48
CA GLU A 21 5.39 -1.42 14.88
C GLU A 21 4.92 -2.51 13.91
N GLN A 22 3.96 -3.34 14.29
CA GLN A 22 3.38 -4.36 13.41
C GLN A 22 2.80 -3.74 12.12
N TYR A 23 2.12 -2.59 12.21
CA TYR A 23 1.63 -1.89 11.04
C TYR A 23 2.75 -1.33 10.16
N ALA A 24 3.85 -0.86 10.75
CA ALA A 24 5.01 -0.39 9.99
C ALA A 24 5.67 -1.55 9.23
N VAL A 25 5.90 -2.69 9.89
CA VAL A 25 6.45 -3.91 9.28
C VAL A 25 5.53 -4.43 8.18
N ALA A 26 4.21 -4.45 8.41
CA ALA A 26 3.25 -4.88 7.40
C ALA A 26 3.24 -3.96 6.17
N LEU A 27 3.40 -2.65 6.37
CA LEU A 27 3.49 -1.68 5.27
C LEU A 27 4.79 -1.87 4.47
N GLN A 28 5.92 -2.07 5.14
CA GLN A 28 7.20 -2.39 4.50
C GLN A 28 7.10 -3.68 3.67
N LYS A 29 6.55 -4.75 4.23
CA LYS A 29 6.32 -6.01 3.51
C LYS A 29 5.38 -5.83 2.31
N ASN A 30 4.42 -4.91 2.40
CA ASN A 30 3.54 -4.60 1.27
C ASN A 30 4.27 -3.81 0.17
N MET A 31 5.28 -3.01 0.52
CA MET A 31 6.19 -2.40 -0.44
C MET A 31 7.12 -3.44 -1.08
N ASP A 32 7.58 -4.45 -0.35
CA ASP A 32 8.41 -5.51 -0.94
C ASP A 32 7.67 -6.28 -2.05
N LYS A 33 6.37 -6.50 -1.86
CA LYS A 33 5.49 -7.11 -2.89
C LYS A 33 5.37 -6.28 -4.16
N PHE A 34 5.61 -4.97 -4.09
CA PHE A 34 5.62 -4.10 -5.28
C PHE A 34 6.69 -4.52 -6.29
N THR A 35 7.81 -5.07 -5.82
CA THR A 35 8.87 -5.61 -6.68
C THR A 35 8.32 -6.68 -7.63
N THR A 36 7.39 -7.52 -7.17
CA THR A 36 6.74 -8.53 -8.02
C THR A 36 5.91 -7.89 -9.13
N LEU A 37 5.18 -6.80 -8.83
CA LEU A 37 4.45 -6.04 -9.84
C LEU A 37 5.38 -5.39 -10.86
N LEU A 38 6.51 -4.83 -10.42
CA LEU A 38 7.51 -4.25 -11.32
C LEU A 38 8.08 -5.27 -12.31
N VAL A 39 8.34 -6.50 -11.86
CA VAL A 39 8.81 -7.59 -12.74
C VAL A 39 7.75 -7.96 -13.79
N LEU A 40 6.47 -8.00 -13.41
CA LEU A 40 5.38 -8.22 -14.37
C LEU A 40 5.30 -7.08 -15.40
N TYR A 41 5.39 -5.83 -14.95
CA TYR A 41 5.29 -4.66 -15.83
C TYR A 41 6.49 -4.54 -16.77
N SER A 42 7.70 -4.87 -16.31
CA SER A 42 8.88 -4.87 -17.17
C SER A 42 8.76 -5.92 -18.27
N ALA A 43 8.25 -7.11 -17.96
CA ALA A 43 7.95 -8.13 -18.96
C ALA A 43 6.94 -7.60 -19.99
N PHE A 44 5.81 -7.05 -19.56
CA PHE A 44 4.82 -6.47 -20.47
C PHE A 44 5.40 -5.39 -21.39
N CYS A 45 6.23 -4.49 -20.86
CA CYS A 45 6.85 -3.43 -21.66
C CYS A 45 7.81 -3.96 -22.74
N ILE A 46 8.59 -5.00 -22.45
CA ILE A 46 9.54 -5.58 -23.41
C ILE A 46 8.81 -6.12 -24.64
N PHE A 47 7.70 -6.82 -24.42
CA PHE A 47 6.93 -7.46 -25.49
C PHE A 47 5.89 -6.54 -26.13
N LEU A 48 5.61 -5.39 -25.54
CA LEU A 48 4.75 -4.37 -26.14
C LEU A 48 5.34 -3.80 -27.43
N ILE A 49 6.66 -3.61 -27.45
CA ILE A 49 7.39 -3.00 -28.58
C ILE A 49 7.16 -3.76 -29.89
N PRO A 50 7.45 -5.08 -29.99
CA PRO A 50 7.22 -5.82 -31.23
C PRO A 50 5.75 -5.88 -31.64
N LEU A 51 4.82 -5.98 -30.67
CA LEU A 51 3.38 -5.96 -30.94
C LEU A 51 2.96 -4.64 -31.60
N CYS A 52 3.41 -3.51 -31.07
CA CYS A 52 3.16 -2.18 -31.64
C CYS A 52 3.78 -2.02 -33.03
N GLN A 53 4.99 -2.52 -33.26
CA GLN A 53 5.65 -2.44 -34.57
C GLN A 53 4.84 -3.17 -35.64
N LYS A 54 4.38 -4.40 -35.38
CA LYS A 54 3.51 -5.16 -36.30
C LYS A 54 2.18 -4.46 -36.58
N LEU A 55 1.55 -3.90 -35.55
CA LEU A 55 0.25 -3.23 -35.63
C LEU A 55 0.31 -1.95 -36.48
N PHE A 56 1.27 -1.08 -36.16
CA PHE A 56 1.28 0.29 -36.70
C PHE A 56 2.23 0.47 -37.89
N ILE A 57 3.33 -0.28 -37.94
CA ILE A 57 4.36 -0.12 -38.99
C ILE A 57 4.13 -1.13 -40.10
N GLU A 58 4.07 -2.42 -39.79
CA GLU A 58 4.02 -3.47 -40.80
C GLU A 58 2.60 -3.67 -41.37
N LYS A 59 1.55 -3.33 -40.60
CA LYS A 59 0.12 -3.51 -40.95
C LYS A 59 -0.22 -4.94 -41.42
N VAL A 60 0.59 -5.92 -41.01
CA VAL A 60 0.48 -7.33 -41.43
C VAL A 60 -0.77 -7.98 -40.83
N VAL A 61 -1.21 -7.51 -39.67
CA VAL A 61 -2.35 -8.10 -38.93
C VAL A 61 -3.62 -7.29 -39.18
N ARG A 62 -4.57 -7.89 -39.91
CA ARG A 62 -5.91 -7.32 -40.14
C ARG A 62 -7.02 -8.00 -39.34
N ASP A 63 -6.67 -8.96 -38.48
CA ASP A 63 -7.65 -9.70 -37.72
C ASP A 63 -8.25 -8.85 -36.60
N VAL A 64 -9.57 -8.68 -36.65
CA VAL A 64 -10.34 -7.86 -35.69
C VAL A 64 -10.14 -8.37 -34.27
N GLU A 65 -10.00 -9.69 -34.08
CA GLU A 65 -9.74 -10.33 -32.79
C GLU A 65 -8.42 -9.87 -32.16
N PHE A 66 -7.36 -9.69 -32.97
CA PHE A 66 -6.07 -9.19 -32.51
C PHE A 66 -6.15 -7.75 -32.00
N TYR A 67 -6.91 -6.89 -32.69
CA TYR A 67 -7.15 -5.51 -32.23
C TYR A 67 -7.89 -5.50 -30.88
N TRP A 68 -8.95 -6.31 -30.72
CA TRP A 68 -9.67 -6.41 -29.46
C TRP A 68 -8.78 -6.89 -28.32
N ALA A 69 -7.95 -7.92 -28.56
CA ALA A 69 -7.01 -8.40 -27.57
C ALA A 69 -5.96 -7.34 -27.21
N PHE A 70 -5.40 -6.63 -28.20
CA PHE A 70 -4.41 -5.58 -27.97
C PHE A 70 -4.98 -4.42 -27.15
N TYR A 71 -6.15 -3.89 -27.53
CA TYR A 71 -6.78 -2.80 -26.78
C TYR A 71 -7.28 -3.26 -25.40
N GLY A 72 -7.77 -4.50 -25.29
CA GLY A 72 -8.16 -5.10 -24.02
C GLY A 72 -6.97 -5.22 -23.07
N PHE A 73 -5.83 -5.72 -23.56
CA PHE A 73 -4.57 -5.74 -22.82
C PHE A 73 -4.15 -4.32 -22.41
N GLY A 74 -4.12 -3.36 -23.35
CA GLY A 74 -3.69 -2.00 -23.10
C GLY A 74 -4.55 -1.29 -22.04
N GLY A 75 -5.87 -1.49 -22.09
CA GLY A 75 -6.81 -0.97 -21.09
C GLY A 75 -6.58 -1.57 -19.71
N LEU A 76 -6.51 -2.90 -19.60
CA LEU A 76 -6.25 -3.58 -18.33
C LEU A 76 -4.89 -3.20 -17.74
N PHE A 77 -3.86 -3.13 -18.58
CA PHE A 77 -2.51 -2.73 -18.18
C PHE A 77 -2.47 -1.27 -17.70
N ALA A 78 -3.12 -0.34 -18.40
CA ALA A 78 -3.19 1.06 -17.99
C ALA A 78 -3.90 1.22 -16.63
N VAL A 79 -5.04 0.54 -16.43
CA VAL A 79 -5.77 0.58 -15.16
C VAL A 79 -4.95 -0.05 -14.03
N SER A 80 -4.29 -1.18 -14.30
CA SER A 80 -3.37 -1.85 -13.37
C SER A 80 -2.24 -0.90 -12.93
N LEU A 81 -1.67 -0.15 -13.87
CA LEU A 81 -0.60 0.81 -13.64
C LEU A 81 -1.08 2.00 -12.79
N ILE A 82 -2.28 2.52 -13.02
CA ILE A 82 -2.89 3.57 -12.18
C ILE A 82 -2.99 3.13 -10.72
N PHE A 83 -3.49 1.91 -10.46
CA PHE A 83 -3.56 1.39 -9.08
C PHE A 83 -2.18 1.18 -8.45
N ALA A 84 -1.20 0.74 -9.22
CA ALA A 84 0.18 0.60 -8.75
C ALA A 84 0.82 1.96 -8.40
N VAL A 85 0.59 3.00 -9.19
CA VAL A 85 1.06 4.36 -8.87
C VAL A 85 0.35 4.92 -7.64
N LEU A 86 -0.96 4.73 -7.52
CA LEU A 86 -1.72 5.15 -6.33
C LEU A 86 -1.27 4.43 -5.06
N GLN A 87 -0.75 3.20 -5.17
CA GLN A 87 -0.14 2.47 -4.06
C GLN A 87 1.21 3.08 -3.63
N MET A 88 1.99 3.62 -4.57
CA MET A 88 3.33 4.16 -4.31
C MET A 88 3.36 5.59 -3.77
N LEU A 89 2.24 6.30 -3.77
CA LEU A 89 2.21 7.69 -3.34
C LEU A 89 2.76 7.83 -1.90
N PRO A 90 3.86 8.60 -1.70
CA PRO A 90 4.47 8.75 -0.39
C PRO A 90 3.52 9.57 0.49
N GLU A 91 3.00 8.94 1.53
CA GLU A 91 2.17 9.61 2.52
C GLU A 91 2.97 9.88 3.79
N LYS A 92 2.91 11.12 4.28
CA LYS A 92 3.58 11.51 5.53
C LYS A 92 3.16 10.58 6.67
N LEU A 93 4.15 9.90 7.24
CA LEU A 93 3.98 9.16 8.48
C LEU A 93 3.90 10.19 9.61
N LEU A 94 2.70 10.34 10.17
CA LEU A 94 2.55 10.98 11.47
C LEU A 94 3.25 10.05 12.49
N LEU A 95 4.44 10.47 12.90
CA LEU A 95 5.17 9.88 14.01
C LEU A 95 4.70 10.60 15.27
N LEU A 96 4.14 9.85 16.21
CA LEU A 96 3.91 10.37 17.55
C LEU A 96 5.28 10.63 18.18
N SER A 97 5.44 11.77 18.85
CA SER A 97 6.63 12.04 19.66
C SER A 97 6.77 10.96 20.74
N THR A 98 8.01 10.66 21.14
CA THR A 98 8.27 9.63 22.14
C THR A 98 7.48 9.89 23.44
N PRO A 99 7.05 8.84 24.17
CA PRO A 99 6.29 9.00 25.41
C PRO A 99 6.93 9.98 26.38
N GLU A 100 8.26 9.98 26.46
CA GLU A 100 9.04 10.87 27.32
C GLU A 100 8.93 12.35 26.93
N THR A 101 8.93 12.68 25.62
CA THR A 101 8.77 14.06 25.17
C THR A 101 7.33 14.53 25.30
N TYR A 102 6.38 13.64 24.99
CA TYR A 102 4.94 13.91 25.13
C TYR A 102 4.56 14.17 26.59
N TYR A 103 5.04 13.32 27.50
CA TYR A 103 4.83 13.46 28.95
C TYR A 103 5.50 14.71 29.51
N LYS A 104 6.75 15.02 29.13
CA LYS A 104 7.43 16.26 29.58
C LYS A 104 6.70 17.53 29.14
N PHE A 105 6.21 17.57 27.90
CA PHE A 105 5.50 18.73 27.36
C PHE A 105 4.14 18.95 28.05
N LEU A 106 3.33 17.90 28.21
CA LEU A 106 2.03 18.00 28.85
C LEU A 106 2.14 18.19 30.36
N LYS A 107 3.10 17.55 31.02
CA LYS A 107 3.37 17.77 32.46
C LYS A 107 3.73 19.23 32.74
N PHE A 108 4.56 19.83 31.88
CA PHE A 108 4.87 21.26 31.98
C PHE A 108 3.62 22.13 31.85
N LEU A 109 2.77 21.86 30.84
CA LEU A 109 1.50 22.56 30.63
C LEU A 109 0.52 22.43 31.81
N TYR A 110 0.32 21.23 32.34
CA TYR A 110 -0.60 20.99 33.44
C TYR A 110 -0.08 21.52 34.78
N GLN A 111 1.24 21.49 35.01
CA GLN A 111 1.86 22.15 36.17
C GLN A 111 1.69 23.67 36.11
N THR A 112 1.78 24.28 34.92
CA THR A 112 1.48 25.72 34.76
C THR A 112 0.02 26.08 34.97
N LEU A 113 -0.90 25.10 34.88
CA LEU A 113 -2.34 25.27 35.09
C LEU A 113 -2.78 24.98 36.55
N GLY A 114 -1.86 24.57 37.43
CA GLY A 114 -2.13 24.38 38.87
C GLY A 114 -2.88 23.09 39.23
N LEU A 115 -2.85 22.07 38.36
CA LEU A 115 -3.52 20.79 38.63
C LEU A 115 -2.74 19.89 39.61
N PRO A 116 -3.44 19.08 40.44
CA PRO A 116 -2.79 18.12 41.32
C PRO A 116 -2.02 17.05 40.53
N PRO A 117 -0.83 16.61 40.99
CA PRO A 117 0.03 15.69 40.27
C PRO A 117 -0.65 14.33 39.99
N ASP A 118 -1.48 13.85 40.89
CA ASP A 118 -2.12 12.54 40.79
C ASP A 118 -3.21 12.48 39.70
N ILE A 119 -3.90 13.61 39.47
CA ILE A 119 -4.90 13.76 38.40
C ILE A 119 -4.20 14.05 37.06
N THR A 120 -3.10 14.78 37.11
CA THR A 120 -2.29 15.16 35.95
C THR A 120 -1.74 13.92 35.24
N ASP A 121 -1.18 12.97 35.97
CA ASP A 121 -0.62 11.74 35.36
C ASP A 121 -1.69 10.89 34.65
N ILE A 122 -2.87 10.75 35.25
CA ILE A 122 -3.98 10.00 34.66
C ILE A 122 -4.49 10.70 33.39
N GLN A 123 -4.65 12.03 33.42
CA GLN A 123 -5.09 12.80 32.26
C GLN A 123 -4.07 12.78 31.11
N ILE A 124 -2.78 12.86 31.42
CA ILE A 124 -1.72 12.75 30.41
C ILE A 124 -1.73 11.37 29.75
N LYS A 125 -1.80 10.30 30.55
CA LYS A 125 -1.86 8.92 30.03
C LYS A 125 -3.11 8.70 29.18
N SER A 126 -4.27 9.21 29.61
CA SER A 126 -5.51 9.12 28.84
C SER A 126 -5.41 9.85 27.49
N SER A 127 -4.89 11.08 27.49
CA SER A 127 -4.71 11.88 26.26
C SER A 127 -3.74 11.20 25.29
N TYR A 128 -2.65 10.63 25.81
CA TYR A 128 -1.69 9.87 25.01
C TYR A 128 -2.30 8.62 24.37
N ILE A 129 -3.16 7.89 25.11
CA ILE A 129 -3.87 6.72 24.57
C ILE A 129 -4.83 7.14 23.44
N GLU A 130 -5.58 8.22 23.60
CA GLU A 130 -6.48 8.72 22.54
C GLU A 130 -5.71 9.09 21.26
N ASP A 131 -4.57 9.76 21.40
CA ASP A 131 -3.72 10.14 20.27
C ASP A 131 -3.07 8.91 19.62
N LEU A 132 -2.63 7.93 20.41
CA LEU A 132 -2.16 6.64 19.91
C LEU A 132 -3.25 5.91 19.11
N GLU A 133 -4.47 5.85 19.61
CA GLU A 133 -5.60 5.20 18.94
C GLU A 133 -5.93 5.88 17.60
N LYS A 134 -5.96 7.22 17.56
CA LYS A 134 -6.16 7.98 16.30
C LYS A 134 -5.07 7.66 15.27
N ILE A 135 -3.81 7.57 15.70
CA ILE A 135 -2.70 7.23 14.81
C ILE A 135 -2.81 5.78 14.33
N ILE A 136 -3.15 4.84 15.22
CA ILE A 136 -3.38 3.44 14.89
C ILE A 136 -4.49 3.31 13.86
N GLU A 137 -5.62 3.97 14.07
CA GLU A 137 -6.75 3.93 13.14
C GLU A 137 -6.36 4.49 11.77
N THR A 138 -5.63 5.61 11.76
CA THR A 138 -5.10 6.20 10.53
C THR A 138 -4.16 5.24 9.80
N ARG A 139 -3.22 4.61 10.52
CA ARG A 139 -2.30 3.61 9.93
C ARG A 139 -3.03 2.37 9.42
N LYS A 140 -4.05 1.89 10.14
CA LYS A 140 -4.89 0.76 9.71
C LYS A 140 -5.62 1.07 8.41
N ARG A 141 -6.24 2.26 8.30
CA ARG A 141 -6.91 2.71 7.07
C ARG A 141 -5.92 2.82 5.90
N LYS A 142 -4.73 3.37 6.14
CA LYS A 142 -3.65 3.48 5.15
C LYS A 142 -3.17 2.11 4.66
N LEU A 143 -2.88 1.19 5.58
CA LEU A 143 -2.48 -0.17 5.24
C LEU A 143 -3.57 -0.86 4.42
N LYS A 144 -4.84 -0.78 4.83
CA LYS A 144 -5.97 -1.36 4.09
C LYS A 144 -6.04 -0.81 2.66
N ARG A 145 -5.94 0.51 2.48
CA ARG A 145 -5.92 1.15 1.16
C ARG A 145 -4.75 0.66 0.29
N ALA A 146 -3.53 0.65 0.83
CA ALA A 146 -2.34 0.20 0.12
C ALA A 146 -2.43 -1.28 -0.29
N THR A 147 -2.96 -2.14 0.59
CA THR A 147 -3.19 -3.56 0.31
C THR A 147 -4.28 -3.74 -0.74
N THR A 148 -5.38 -2.99 -0.67
CA THR A 148 -6.45 -3.03 -1.68
C THR A 148 -5.95 -2.61 -3.06
N PHE A 149 -5.19 -1.52 -3.16
CA PHE A 149 -4.60 -1.10 -4.44
C PHE A 149 -3.63 -2.12 -5.01
N TYR A 150 -2.80 -2.73 -4.17
CA TYR A 150 -1.93 -3.84 -4.58
C TYR A 150 -2.74 -4.99 -5.19
N HIS A 151 -3.79 -5.44 -4.49
CA HIS A 151 -4.62 -6.54 -4.97
C HIS A 151 -5.31 -6.23 -6.29
N PHE A 152 -5.82 -5.01 -6.46
CA PHE A 152 -6.42 -4.60 -7.74
C PHE A 152 -5.39 -4.50 -8.86
N ALA A 153 -4.24 -3.87 -8.60
CA ALA A 153 -3.16 -3.79 -9.57
C ALA A 153 -2.73 -5.19 -10.03
N PHE A 154 -2.51 -6.10 -9.09
CA PHE A 154 -2.10 -7.47 -9.37
C PHE A 154 -3.16 -8.30 -10.10
N TYR A 155 -4.42 -8.20 -9.67
CA TYR A 155 -5.53 -8.89 -10.35
C TYR A 155 -5.70 -8.42 -11.80
N LEU A 156 -5.60 -7.10 -12.03
CA LEU A 156 -5.65 -6.53 -13.38
C LEU A 156 -4.44 -6.92 -14.21
N ALA A 157 -3.24 -7.00 -13.61
CA ALA A 157 -2.03 -7.47 -14.30
C ALA A 157 -2.16 -8.93 -14.74
N ILE A 158 -2.65 -9.82 -13.87
CA ILE A 158 -2.88 -11.24 -14.22
C ILE A 158 -3.95 -11.38 -15.30
N THR A 159 -5.06 -10.65 -15.18
CA THR A 159 -6.13 -10.72 -16.18
C THR A 159 -5.65 -10.15 -17.53
N ALA A 160 -4.76 -9.15 -17.52
CA ALA A 160 -4.11 -8.66 -18.74
C ALA A 160 -3.20 -9.70 -19.40
N CYS A 161 -2.68 -10.70 -18.68
CA CYS A 161 -1.89 -11.78 -19.28
C CYS A 161 -2.68 -12.59 -20.32
N ILE A 162 -4.00 -12.73 -20.17
CA ILE A 162 -4.82 -13.53 -21.08
C ILE A 162 -4.83 -12.95 -22.52
N PRO A 163 -5.30 -11.70 -22.73
CA PRO A 163 -5.25 -11.09 -24.06
C PRO A 163 -3.82 -10.91 -24.56
N TYR A 164 -2.87 -10.68 -23.65
CA TYR A 164 -1.45 -10.58 -23.99
C TYR A 164 -0.87 -11.88 -24.57
N LEU A 165 -1.13 -13.03 -23.94
CA LEU A 165 -0.67 -14.33 -24.45
C LEU A 165 -1.30 -14.67 -25.80
N TYR A 166 -2.57 -14.28 -26.00
CA TYR A 166 -3.22 -14.41 -27.31
C TYR A 166 -2.52 -13.57 -28.38
N CYS A 167 -2.20 -12.30 -28.09
CA CYS A 167 -1.44 -11.44 -29.00
C CYS A 167 -0.06 -12.04 -29.36
N ILE A 168 0.65 -12.63 -28.39
CA ILE A 168 1.94 -13.29 -28.66
C ILE A 168 1.76 -14.56 -29.50
N TRP A 169 0.73 -15.36 -29.23
CA TRP A 169 0.49 -16.58 -29.97
C TRP A 169 0.20 -16.29 -31.45
N GLU A 170 -0.65 -15.29 -31.73
CA GLU A 170 -0.89 -14.80 -33.08
C GLU A 170 0.39 -14.25 -33.73
N TYR A 171 1.17 -13.46 -32.98
CA TYR A 171 2.47 -12.95 -33.45
C TYR A 171 3.39 -14.09 -33.94
N ILE A 172 3.55 -15.15 -33.14
CA ILE A 172 4.40 -16.29 -33.49
C ILE A 172 3.84 -17.09 -34.68
N ASN A 173 2.52 -17.25 -34.77
CA ASN A 173 1.89 -18.00 -35.86
C ASN A 173 1.96 -17.24 -37.19
N LEU A 174 1.86 -15.92 -37.17
CA LEU A 174 1.97 -15.06 -38.35
C LEU A 174 3.40 -15.06 -38.90
N ASP A 175 4.43 -15.12 -38.06
CA ASP A 175 5.84 -15.22 -38.50
C ASP A 175 6.18 -16.59 -39.14
N LYS A 176 5.31 -17.60 -39.02
CA LYS A 176 5.52 -18.94 -39.61
C LYS A 176 4.88 -19.13 -40.99
N LYS A 177 4.05 -18.19 -41.45
CA LYS A 177 3.38 -18.23 -42.76
C LYS A 177 4.09 -17.33 -43.76
#